data_AF-A0A961GRL2-F1
#
_entry.id   AF-A0A961GRL2-F1
#
_cell.length_a   1.000
_cell.length_b   1.000
_cell.length_c   1.000
_cell.angle_alpha   90.00
_cell.angle_beta   90.00
_cell.angle_gamma   90.00
#
_symmetry.space_group_name_H-M   'P 1'
#
loop_
_entity.id
_entity.type
_entity.pdbx_description
1 polymer ?
#
loop_
_entity_poly.entity_id
_entity_poly.type
_entity_poly.pdbx_seq_one_letter_code
_entity_poly.pdbx_strand_id
1 'polypeptide(L)'
;MEIVDDRVVPAGRSHRLPAASFDRLPVGVWVEVGPYSPDEWASRGEIGAGRGAYLRLNQSAYLVAVETGGEAAWRLEDVGTRTGHRQLTRGAASTLPDAQLDALATVRSRYPVLAPAADRPMAARLGGDAGWHPMPGDGNSSAQMRRLDDHTTLYAIPSPGGRWMPAIATPDGTMRRLATVATQDAAHQAAERAGHRASRAAAARSPVQVDAAVADLAAADDYSRRDLQAVIGNRLLSVDREQIADADPATLVELLGQAGATPASTVAVLHAEKLDATEVAPLLPTIGVPIADGIRVLNKRWGLDRIDAADLLDATATEMRQAGCTPVEIMASRPRDVLRNLGDDPHLWELAAGTMATAGHSSAQVAAHLVAHAPTADSFAAGLTTLTSDPTEGLGLAAHYLASAQNLAAASERYGLSPAETATVLADTGTPADLLVETLWHRCDHDINAATQLAVDTGHVEASVVARTADGVGVVSSAVRGITPGAGNQTRVADLNDADALLAALPDPVPSTSAFDPARLEELVESRTVPGRHLSGAQP
;
A
#
# COMPACT_ATOMS: atom_id res chain seq x y z
N MET A 1 -12.71 6.63 -1.26
CA MET A 1 -13.48 5.77 -0.32
C MET A 1 -14.13 4.66 -1.11
N GLU A 2 -13.52 3.49 -1.11
CA GLU A 2 -13.99 2.34 -1.89
C GLU A 2 -14.98 1.52 -1.05
N ILE A 3 -16.21 1.37 -1.55
CA ILE A 3 -17.06 0.26 -1.10
C ILE A 3 -16.42 -1.00 -1.65
N VAL A 4 -16.18 -2.00 -0.79
CA VAL A 4 -15.50 -3.27 -1.12
C VAL A 4 -15.87 -3.73 -2.53
N ASP A 5 -14.86 -3.96 -3.36
CA ASP A 5 -15.02 -4.39 -4.75
C ASP A 5 -15.49 -5.86 -4.81
N ASP A 6 -16.76 -6.05 -4.50
CA ASP A 6 -17.44 -7.33 -4.26
C ASP A 6 -17.78 -8.04 -5.59
N ARG A 7 -16.79 -8.16 -6.50
CA ARG A 7 -16.95 -8.80 -7.83
C ARG A 7 -17.19 -10.32 -7.75
N VAL A 8 -17.08 -10.92 -6.56
CA VAL A 8 -17.37 -12.35 -6.34
C VAL A 8 -18.43 -12.52 -5.25
N VAL A 9 -19.67 -12.17 -5.58
CA VAL A 9 -20.83 -12.55 -4.76
C VAL A 9 -21.12 -14.05 -4.96
N PRO A 10 -21.14 -14.88 -3.90
CA PRO A 10 -21.42 -16.30 -4.03
C PRO A 10 -22.80 -16.59 -4.63
N ALA A 11 -22.88 -17.54 -5.57
CA ALA A 11 -24.14 -17.95 -6.19
C ALA A 11 -25.17 -18.42 -5.14
N GLY A 12 -26.40 -17.92 -5.23
CA GLY A 12 -27.49 -18.24 -4.31
C GLY A 12 -27.67 -17.25 -3.14
N ARG A 13 -26.95 -16.12 -3.11
CA ARG A 13 -27.12 -15.08 -2.09
C ARG A 13 -28.29 -14.15 -2.42
N SER A 14 -29.34 -14.17 -1.60
CA SER A 14 -30.52 -13.33 -1.78
C SER A 14 -30.50 -12.10 -0.85
N HIS A 15 -30.31 -10.93 -1.47
CA HIS A 15 -30.65 -9.57 -0.99
C HIS A 15 -29.67 -8.80 -0.05
N ARG A 16 -29.48 -7.52 -0.43
CA ARG A 16 -28.98 -6.35 0.33
C ARG A 16 -27.48 -6.10 0.34
N LEU A 17 -27.17 -4.80 0.51
CA LEU A 17 -25.87 -4.29 0.91
C LEU A 17 -25.42 -5.01 2.21
N PRO A 18 -24.23 -5.64 2.27
CA PRO A 18 -23.76 -6.33 3.47
C PRO A 18 -23.74 -5.41 4.69
N ALA A 19 -24.02 -5.93 5.89
CA ALA A 19 -23.98 -5.12 7.12
C ALA A 19 -22.64 -4.40 7.31
N ALA A 20 -21.53 -5.06 6.99
CA ALA A 20 -20.19 -4.45 7.00
C ALA A 20 -20.02 -3.29 5.99
N SER A 21 -20.69 -3.35 4.84
CA SER A 21 -20.66 -2.28 3.83
C SER A 21 -21.63 -1.15 4.21
N PHE A 22 -22.78 -1.47 4.80
CA PHE A 22 -23.72 -0.50 5.36
C PHE A 22 -23.11 0.29 6.54
N ASP A 23 -22.38 -0.38 7.43
CA ASP A 23 -21.73 0.28 8.56
C ASP A 23 -20.57 1.20 8.16
N ARG A 24 -19.97 0.96 7.00
CA ARG A 24 -18.94 1.82 6.38
C ARG A 24 -19.51 3.03 5.63
N LEU A 25 -20.82 3.06 5.32
CA LEU A 25 -21.40 4.21 4.65
C LEU A 25 -21.46 5.44 5.60
N PRO A 26 -21.03 6.63 5.15
CA PRO A 26 -21.22 7.88 5.87
C PRO A 26 -22.71 8.21 5.98
N VAL A 27 -23.15 8.63 7.17
CA VAL A 27 -24.53 9.05 7.41
C VAL A 27 -24.78 10.41 6.75
N GLY A 28 -25.77 10.48 5.86
CA GLY A 28 -26.18 11.74 5.22
C GLY A 28 -25.43 12.13 3.95
N VAL A 29 -24.56 11.27 3.41
CA VAL A 29 -23.83 11.52 2.15
C VAL A 29 -24.14 10.40 1.14
N TRP A 30 -24.49 10.79 -0.10
CA TRP A 30 -24.63 9.84 -1.21
C TRP A 30 -23.24 9.35 -1.65
N VAL A 31 -23.10 8.04 -1.80
CA VAL A 31 -21.88 7.37 -2.27
C VAL A 31 -22.21 6.68 -3.58
N GLU A 32 -21.65 7.17 -4.68
CA GLU A 32 -21.84 6.59 -6.01
C GLU A 32 -21.00 5.31 -6.21
N VAL A 33 -21.51 4.40 -7.04
CA VAL A 33 -20.94 3.09 -7.33
C VAL A 33 -21.21 2.66 -8.77
N GLY A 34 -20.45 1.68 -9.25
CA GLY A 34 -20.51 1.20 -10.63
C GLY A 34 -19.69 2.08 -11.58
N PRO A 35 -19.89 1.97 -12.90
CA PRO A 35 -20.98 1.24 -13.56
C PRO A 35 -20.89 -0.28 -13.36
N TYR A 36 -22.03 -0.92 -13.14
CA TYR A 36 -22.18 -2.38 -13.05
C TYR A 36 -23.14 -2.90 -14.12
N SER A 37 -22.92 -4.14 -14.56
CA SER A 37 -23.82 -4.89 -15.44
C SER A 37 -25.14 -5.28 -14.75
N PRO A 38 -26.18 -5.70 -15.51
CA PRO A 38 -27.44 -6.17 -14.93
C PRO A 38 -27.29 -7.32 -13.94
N ASP A 39 -26.38 -8.27 -14.21
CA ASP A 39 -26.16 -9.43 -13.34
C ASP A 39 -25.44 -9.04 -12.04
N GLU A 40 -24.54 -8.05 -12.10
CA GLU A 40 -23.88 -7.47 -10.93
C GLU A 40 -24.84 -6.63 -10.06
N TRP A 41 -25.82 -5.96 -10.66
CA TRP A 41 -26.89 -5.31 -9.90
C TRP A 41 -27.85 -6.35 -9.29
N ALA A 42 -28.21 -7.39 -10.05
CA ALA A 42 -29.06 -8.48 -9.57
C ALA A 42 -28.43 -9.23 -8.39
N SER A 43 -27.11 -9.45 -8.39
CA SER A 43 -26.40 -10.09 -7.26
C SER A 43 -26.35 -9.21 -6.00
N ARG A 44 -26.40 -7.88 -6.17
CA ARG A 44 -26.59 -6.90 -5.09
C ARG A 44 -28.07 -6.78 -4.65
N GLY A 45 -28.98 -7.48 -5.33
CA GLY A 45 -30.41 -7.45 -5.09
C GLY A 45 -31.12 -6.21 -5.65
N GLU A 46 -30.46 -5.45 -6.53
CA GLU A 46 -31.03 -4.31 -7.25
C GLU A 46 -31.50 -4.74 -8.65
N ILE A 47 -32.35 -3.93 -9.28
CA ILE A 47 -32.69 -4.06 -10.70
C ILE A 47 -32.14 -2.81 -11.37
N GLY A 48 -31.08 -2.95 -12.15
CA GLY A 48 -30.39 -1.83 -12.77
C GLY A 48 -29.34 -2.24 -13.80
N ALA A 49 -28.79 -1.24 -14.49
CA ALA A 49 -27.72 -1.35 -15.48
C ALA A 49 -27.04 0.02 -15.57
N GLY A 50 -25.74 0.10 -15.31
CA GLY A 50 -25.01 1.37 -15.21
C GLY A 50 -24.65 1.74 -13.78
N ARG A 51 -24.65 3.04 -13.47
CA ARG A 51 -24.27 3.61 -12.17
C ARG A 51 -25.40 3.49 -11.15
N GLY A 52 -25.03 3.62 -9.89
CA GLY A 52 -25.97 3.80 -8.79
C GLY A 52 -25.34 4.57 -7.64
N ALA A 53 -26.10 4.76 -6.56
CA ALA A 53 -25.64 5.43 -5.36
C ALA A 53 -26.36 4.88 -4.12
N TYR A 54 -25.63 4.79 -3.01
CA TYR A 54 -26.16 4.44 -1.69
C TYR A 54 -26.06 5.65 -0.75
N LEU A 55 -27.07 5.85 0.10
CA LEU A 55 -27.07 6.87 1.15
C LEU A 55 -27.52 6.24 2.46
N ARG A 56 -26.65 6.22 3.46
CA ARG A 56 -27.02 5.81 4.82
C ARG A 56 -27.77 6.94 5.51
N LEU A 57 -28.95 6.62 6.04
CA LEU A 57 -29.82 7.57 6.72
C LEU A 57 -29.54 7.62 8.23
N ASN A 58 -29.32 6.45 8.83
CA ASN A 58 -28.98 6.27 10.25
C ASN A 58 -28.38 4.87 10.49
N GLN A 59 -28.36 4.39 11.74
CA GLN A 59 -27.87 3.06 12.12
C GLN A 59 -28.74 1.89 11.62
N SER A 60 -29.94 2.13 11.11
CA SER A 60 -30.84 1.07 10.61
C SER A 60 -31.42 1.31 9.23
N ALA A 61 -31.23 2.44 8.55
CA ALA A 61 -31.87 2.69 7.26
C ALA A 61 -30.93 3.25 6.19
N TYR A 62 -31.20 2.91 4.93
CA TYR A 62 -30.50 3.46 3.76
C TYR A 62 -31.44 3.66 2.56
N LEU A 63 -31.06 4.61 1.70
CA LEU A 63 -31.56 4.77 0.35
C LEU A 63 -30.57 4.17 -0.64
N VAL A 64 -31.10 3.68 -1.76
CA VAL A 64 -30.31 3.35 -2.96
C VAL A 64 -31.04 3.89 -4.19
N ALA A 65 -30.29 4.42 -5.15
CA ALA A 65 -30.75 4.82 -6.48
C ALA A 65 -29.86 4.15 -7.55
N VAL A 66 -30.44 3.65 -8.64
CA VAL A 66 -29.73 2.85 -9.66
C VAL A 66 -30.29 3.16 -11.06
N GLU A 67 -29.41 3.33 -12.04
CA GLU A 67 -29.78 3.43 -13.46
C GLU A 67 -30.38 2.11 -13.97
N THR A 68 -31.34 2.16 -14.91
CA THR A 68 -32.06 0.99 -15.44
C THR A 68 -31.96 0.86 -16.97
N GLY A 69 -30.91 1.41 -17.57
CA GLY A 69 -30.69 1.38 -19.02
C GLY A 69 -31.41 2.46 -19.83
N GLY A 70 -31.91 3.51 -19.17
CA GLY A 70 -32.57 4.66 -19.81
C GLY A 70 -33.30 5.59 -18.83
N GLU A 71 -33.64 5.07 -17.65
CA GLU A 71 -34.20 5.79 -16.50
C GLU A 71 -33.36 5.47 -15.25
N ALA A 72 -33.79 5.91 -14.06
CA ALA A 72 -33.26 5.44 -12.78
C ALA A 72 -34.40 5.10 -11.79
N ALA A 73 -34.19 4.06 -11.00
CA ALA A 73 -35.09 3.65 -9.92
C ALA A 73 -34.44 3.90 -8.56
N TRP A 74 -35.25 4.10 -7.52
CA TRP A 74 -34.75 4.21 -6.15
C TRP A 74 -35.62 3.45 -5.14
N ARG A 75 -35.03 3.02 -4.03
CA ARG A 75 -35.76 2.42 -2.90
C ARG A 75 -35.20 2.81 -1.53
N LEU A 76 -36.08 2.69 -0.53
CA LEU A 76 -35.79 2.89 0.89
C LEU A 76 -35.88 1.56 1.63
N GLU A 77 -34.86 1.22 2.41
CA GLU A 77 -34.84 0.02 3.26
C GLU A 77 -34.56 0.34 4.74
N ASP A 78 -35.15 -0.47 5.63
CA ASP A 78 -34.89 -0.48 7.07
C ASP A 78 -34.39 -1.86 7.53
N VAL A 79 -33.14 -1.90 7.98
CA VAL A 79 -32.37 -3.01 8.53
C VAL A 79 -32.74 -3.30 10.00
N GLY A 80 -33.61 -2.50 10.62
CA GLY A 80 -34.04 -2.61 12.03
C GLY A 80 -35.04 -3.73 12.36
N THR A 81 -34.56 -4.79 13.01
CA THR A 81 -35.17 -5.56 14.12
C THR A 81 -36.56 -6.25 14.00
N ARG A 82 -37.53 -5.79 13.19
CA ARG A 82 -38.92 -6.33 13.13
C ARG A 82 -39.44 -6.54 11.69
N THR A 83 -40.63 -7.14 11.53
CA THR A 83 -41.38 -7.54 10.30
C THR A 83 -40.59 -8.06 9.08
N GLY A 84 -40.99 -9.22 8.55
CA GLY A 84 -40.21 -10.02 7.58
C GLY A 84 -39.99 -9.44 6.17
N HIS A 85 -40.52 -8.26 5.85
CA HIS A 85 -40.36 -7.58 4.56
C HIS A 85 -40.07 -6.09 4.82
N ARG A 86 -39.01 -5.53 4.20
CA ARG A 86 -38.32 -4.32 4.69
C ARG A 86 -37.93 -3.27 3.64
N GLN A 87 -38.49 -3.37 2.45
CA GLN A 87 -38.54 -2.25 1.54
C GLN A 87 -39.69 -1.34 2.00
N LEU A 88 -39.36 -0.14 2.50
CA LEU A 88 -40.35 0.82 3.00
C LEU A 88 -41.09 1.51 1.85
N THR A 89 -40.37 1.89 0.79
CA THR A 89 -40.96 2.46 -0.43
C THR A 89 -39.99 2.40 -1.63
N ARG A 90 -40.47 2.77 -2.81
CA ARG A 90 -39.69 2.90 -4.06
C ARG A 90 -40.28 3.97 -4.98
N GLY A 91 -39.45 4.52 -5.85
CA GLY A 91 -39.84 5.40 -6.95
C GLY A 91 -38.97 5.20 -8.19
N ALA A 92 -39.26 5.97 -9.23
CA ALA A 92 -38.52 5.98 -10.50
C ALA A 92 -38.49 7.42 -11.04
N ALA A 93 -37.42 7.77 -11.74
CA ALA A 93 -37.17 9.09 -12.30
C ALA A 93 -36.37 9.00 -13.61
N SER A 94 -36.34 10.09 -14.36
CA SER A 94 -35.63 10.19 -15.65
C SER A 94 -34.12 9.99 -15.56
N THR A 95 -33.49 10.38 -14.45
CA THR A 95 -32.02 10.32 -14.28
C THR A 95 -31.64 9.90 -12.85
N LEU A 96 -30.40 9.43 -12.66
CA LEU A 96 -29.89 9.06 -11.34
C LEU A 96 -29.91 10.23 -10.33
N PRO A 97 -29.53 11.49 -10.68
CA PRO A 97 -29.72 12.64 -9.80
C PRO A 97 -31.19 12.94 -9.47
N ASP A 98 -32.11 12.82 -10.43
CA ASP A 98 -33.54 13.00 -10.17
C ASP A 98 -34.05 11.93 -9.18
N ALA A 99 -33.59 10.69 -9.32
CA ALA A 99 -33.94 9.60 -8.41
C ALA A 99 -33.38 9.82 -6.99
N GLN A 100 -32.16 10.33 -6.85
CA GLN A 100 -31.61 10.74 -5.55
C GLN A 100 -32.42 11.86 -4.88
N LEU A 101 -32.86 12.85 -5.66
CA LEU A 101 -33.66 13.98 -5.17
C LEU A 101 -35.08 13.56 -4.78
N ASP A 102 -35.75 12.74 -5.60
CA ASP A 102 -37.09 12.22 -5.32
C ASP A 102 -37.09 11.25 -4.11
N ALA A 103 -36.05 10.44 -3.97
CA ALA A 103 -35.83 9.59 -2.80
C ALA A 103 -35.73 10.43 -1.51
N LEU A 104 -34.91 11.48 -1.51
CA LEU A 104 -34.77 12.40 -0.37
C LEU A 104 -36.07 13.17 -0.09
N ALA A 105 -36.75 13.67 -1.12
CA ALA A 105 -38.03 14.34 -0.98
C ALA A 105 -39.09 13.43 -0.35
N THR A 106 -39.15 12.17 -0.78
CA THR A 106 -40.08 11.17 -0.26
C THR A 106 -39.74 10.75 1.17
N VAL A 107 -38.46 10.57 1.53
CA VAL A 107 -38.03 10.33 2.91
C VAL A 107 -38.41 11.51 3.81
N ARG A 108 -38.08 12.75 3.42
CA ARG A 108 -38.44 13.97 4.17
C ARG A 108 -39.96 14.09 4.37
N SER A 109 -40.77 13.76 3.36
CA SER A 109 -42.23 13.86 3.39
C SER A 109 -42.89 12.76 4.21
N ARG A 110 -42.51 11.48 4.02
CA ARG A 110 -43.22 10.31 4.57
C ARG A 110 -42.54 9.65 5.76
N TYR A 111 -41.22 9.82 5.89
CA TYR A 111 -40.40 9.18 6.93
C TYR A 111 -39.45 10.20 7.60
N PRO A 112 -39.94 11.32 8.15
CA PRO A 112 -39.09 12.41 8.67
C PRO A 112 -38.16 11.98 9.83
N VAL A 113 -38.46 10.88 10.52
CA VAL A 113 -37.61 10.26 11.55
C VAL A 113 -36.38 9.54 10.94
N LEU A 114 -36.47 9.15 9.67
CA LEU A 114 -35.38 8.57 8.88
C LEU A 114 -34.68 9.61 7.99
N ALA A 115 -35.06 10.89 8.02
CA ALA A 115 -34.36 11.91 7.25
C ALA A 115 -32.89 12.04 7.72
N PRO A 116 -31.91 12.14 6.81
CA PRO A 116 -30.50 12.15 7.21
C PRO A 116 -30.19 13.40 8.02
N ALA A 117 -29.39 13.27 9.08
CA ALA A 117 -29.08 14.37 9.99
C ALA A 117 -28.38 15.56 9.30
N ALA A 118 -27.60 15.29 8.25
CA ALA A 118 -26.96 16.29 7.39
C ALA A 118 -27.94 17.13 6.56
N ASP A 119 -29.21 16.69 6.47
CA ASP A 119 -30.17 17.15 5.46
C ASP A 119 -31.53 17.57 6.06
N ARG A 120 -31.55 17.89 7.36
CA ARG A 120 -32.54 18.85 7.87
C ARG A 120 -32.33 20.16 7.12
N PRO A 121 -33.40 20.80 6.64
CA PRO A 121 -33.34 21.60 5.42
C PRO A 121 -32.28 22.70 5.48
N MET A 122 -31.47 22.74 4.43
CA MET A 122 -30.68 23.88 3.96
C MET A 122 -31.61 25.03 3.50
N ALA A 123 -32.55 25.43 4.36
CA ALA A 123 -33.29 26.67 4.21
C ALA A 123 -32.33 27.81 4.57
N ALA A 124 -32.13 28.73 3.63
CA ALA A 124 -31.07 29.74 3.64
C ALA A 124 -29.64 29.20 3.54
N ARG A 125 -29.21 28.97 2.28
CA ARG A 125 -27.94 29.58 1.82
C ARG A 125 -28.09 31.11 1.88
N LEU A 126 -28.04 31.68 3.08
CA LEU A 126 -27.74 33.10 3.27
C LEU A 126 -26.24 33.19 3.51
N GLY A 127 -25.52 33.80 2.58
CA GLY A 127 -24.17 34.26 2.87
C GLY A 127 -24.23 35.42 3.87
N GLY A 128 -23.21 35.53 4.71
CA GLY A 128 -22.79 36.82 5.28
C GLY A 128 -23.28 37.19 6.67
N ASP A 129 -24.47 36.79 7.12
CA ASP A 129 -25.00 37.33 8.39
C ASP A 129 -24.60 36.53 9.64
N ALA A 130 -23.56 37.04 10.31
CA ALA A 130 -23.10 36.62 11.64
C ALA A 130 -24.07 37.02 12.79
N GLY A 131 -25.32 37.38 12.48
CA GLY A 131 -26.30 37.95 13.40
C GLY A 131 -27.19 36.95 14.14
N TRP A 132 -27.99 37.47 15.08
CA TRP A 132 -29.07 36.75 15.75
C TRP A 132 -30.38 36.93 14.97
N HIS A 133 -31.06 35.82 14.67
CA HIS A 133 -32.24 35.78 13.81
C HIS A 133 -33.45 35.21 14.57
N PRO A 134 -34.70 35.62 14.28
CA PRO A 134 -35.89 34.99 14.85
C PRO A 134 -35.95 33.49 14.54
N MET A 135 -36.45 32.69 15.48
CA MET A 135 -36.63 31.25 15.27
C MET A 135 -37.72 30.95 14.22
N PRO A 136 -37.51 30.01 13.28
CA PRO A 136 -38.55 29.56 12.35
C PRO A 136 -39.72 28.86 13.07
N GLY A 137 -40.95 29.21 12.69
CA GLY A 137 -42.18 28.55 13.13
C GLY A 137 -43.43 29.39 12.82
N ASP A 138 -44.60 28.77 12.89
CA ASP A 138 -45.90 29.46 12.69
C ASP A 138 -46.26 30.33 13.91
N GLY A 139 -45.74 31.55 13.93
CA GLY A 139 -46.12 32.59 14.90
C GLY A 139 -44.99 33.59 15.18
N ASN A 140 -45.37 34.78 15.68
CA ASN A 140 -44.43 35.82 16.10
C ASN A 140 -43.72 35.43 17.42
N SER A 141 -42.78 34.50 17.34
CA SER A 141 -41.89 34.15 18.45
C SER A 141 -40.82 35.23 18.63
N SER A 142 -40.67 35.74 19.86
CA SER A 142 -39.52 36.57 20.23
C SER A 142 -38.25 35.78 20.54
N ALA A 143 -38.28 34.45 20.41
CA ALA A 143 -37.09 33.62 20.53
C ALA A 143 -36.16 33.83 19.32
N GLN A 144 -34.86 33.98 19.60
CA GLN A 144 -33.84 34.13 18.57
C GLN A 144 -32.86 32.96 18.58
N MET A 145 -32.28 32.69 17.42
CA MET A 145 -31.22 31.72 17.21
C MET A 145 -30.08 32.33 16.39
N ARG A 146 -28.87 31.80 16.61
CA ARG A 146 -27.67 32.13 15.83
C ARG A 146 -26.89 30.84 15.58
N ARG A 147 -26.48 30.60 14.34
CA ARG A 147 -25.54 29.51 14.04
C ARG A 147 -24.13 29.97 14.41
N LEU A 148 -23.42 29.17 15.20
CA LEU A 148 -22.04 29.48 15.60
C LEU A 148 -21.02 28.81 14.66
N ASP A 149 -21.30 27.55 14.34
CA ASP A 149 -20.57 26.72 13.39
C ASP A 149 -21.53 25.66 12.80
N ASP A 150 -21.04 24.77 11.96
CA ASP A 150 -21.88 23.76 11.29
C ASP A 150 -22.58 22.80 12.27
N HIS A 151 -22.08 22.64 13.49
CA HIS A 151 -22.56 21.67 14.47
C HIS A 151 -23.16 22.30 15.74
N THR A 152 -22.97 23.61 15.94
CA THR A 152 -23.35 24.32 17.17
C THR A 152 -24.32 25.46 16.87
N THR A 153 -25.53 25.35 17.43
CA THR A 153 -26.56 26.40 17.32
C THR A 153 -26.83 27.03 18.68
N LEU A 154 -26.94 28.35 18.71
CA LEU A 154 -27.19 29.16 19.90
C LEU A 154 -28.64 29.63 19.91
N TYR A 155 -29.22 29.75 21.10
CA TYR A 155 -30.60 30.21 21.28
C TYR A 155 -30.70 31.21 22.43
N ALA A 156 -31.58 32.19 22.28
CA ALA A 156 -32.07 33.08 23.33
C ALA A 156 -33.60 33.02 23.32
N ILE A 157 -34.16 32.36 24.34
CA ILE A 157 -35.59 32.01 24.41
C ILE A 157 -36.25 32.83 25.51
N PRO A 158 -37.38 33.52 25.28
CA PRO A 158 -38.12 34.22 26.33
C PRO A 158 -38.62 33.23 27.38
N SER A 159 -38.54 33.63 28.65
CA SER A 159 -38.89 32.83 29.82
C SER A 159 -39.87 33.60 30.71
N PRO A 160 -40.74 32.91 31.50
CA PRO A 160 -41.68 33.59 32.39
C PRO A 160 -41.01 34.61 33.32
N GLY A 161 -41.72 35.71 33.60
CA GLY A 161 -41.21 36.81 34.43
C GLY A 161 -40.26 37.78 33.70
N GLY A 162 -40.34 37.89 32.37
CA GLY A 162 -39.56 38.85 31.57
C GLY A 162 -38.07 38.51 31.44
N ARG A 163 -37.69 37.28 31.77
CA ARG A 163 -36.31 36.77 31.70
C ARG A 163 -36.04 36.08 30.37
N TRP A 164 -34.77 35.88 30.07
CA TRP A 164 -34.29 35.18 28.88
C TRP A 164 -33.51 33.93 29.26
N MET A 165 -33.77 32.82 28.59
CA MET A 165 -33.08 31.54 28.74
C MET A 165 -32.10 31.38 27.57
N PRO A 166 -30.79 31.47 27.82
CA PRO A 166 -29.81 31.10 26.82
C PRO A 166 -29.71 29.58 26.73
N ALA A 167 -29.51 29.04 25.54
CA ALA A 167 -29.27 27.62 25.32
C ALA A 167 -28.33 27.39 24.14
N ILE A 168 -27.75 26.19 24.09
CA ILE A 168 -27.02 25.70 22.91
C ILE A 168 -27.58 24.34 22.51
N ALA A 169 -27.60 24.04 21.21
CA ALA A 169 -27.72 22.69 20.70
C ALA A 169 -26.36 22.23 20.16
N THR A 170 -25.97 21.02 20.54
CA THR A 170 -24.75 20.32 20.12
C THR A 170 -25.09 19.17 19.16
N PRO A 171 -24.11 18.58 18.45
CA PRO A 171 -24.37 17.56 17.43
C PRO A 171 -24.97 16.23 17.96
N ASP A 172 -25.00 16.04 19.27
CA ASP A 172 -25.77 14.97 19.95
C ASP A 172 -27.28 15.20 19.94
N GLY A 173 -27.74 16.34 19.39
CA GLY A 173 -29.16 16.72 19.32
C GLY A 173 -29.74 17.19 20.65
N THR A 174 -28.93 17.29 21.72
CA THR A 174 -29.43 17.76 23.02
C THR A 174 -29.35 19.28 23.11
N MET A 175 -30.44 19.91 23.57
CA MET A 175 -30.48 21.34 23.85
C MET A 175 -30.08 21.60 25.30
N ARG A 176 -28.82 22.00 25.52
CA ARG A 176 -28.32 22.39 26.84
C ARG A 176 -28.78 23.81 27.19
N ARG A 177 -29.82 23.89 28.01
CA ARG A 177 -30.34 25.13 28.61
C ARG A 177 -29.39 25.65 29.69
N LEU A 178 -29.25 26.97 29.77
CA LEU A 178 -28.42 27.68 30.75
C LEU A 178 -29.30 28.49 31.72
N ALA A 179 -28.71 29.01 32.78
CA ALA A 179 -29.41 29.83 33.77
C ALA A 179 -30.04 31.08 33.13
N THR A 180 -31.25 31.45 33.58
CA THR A 180 -31.99 32.58 33.01
C THR A 180 -31.44 33.93 33.45
N VAL A 181 -31.35 34.85 32.50
CA VAL A 181 -30.77 36.19 32.64
C VAL A 181 -31.85 37.26 32.45
N ALA A 182 -31.55 38.51 32.85
CA ALA A 182 -32.54 39.59 32.86
C ALA A 182 -32.84 40.19 31.47
N THR A 183 -31.91 40.12 30.52
CA THR A 183 -32.02 40.78 29.21
C THR A 183 -31.65 39.85 28.06
N GLN A 184 -32.13 40.19 26.86
CA GLN A 184 -31.88 39.47 25.62
C GLN A 184 -30.37 39.44 25.27
N ASP A 185 -29.70 40.60 25.35
CA ASP A 185 -28.26 40.70 25.07
C ASP A 185 -27.40 39.88 26.04
N ALA A 186 -27.80 39.81 27.32
CA ALA A 186 -27.13 38.95 28.28
C ALA A 186 -27.31 37.46 27.93
N ALA A 187 -28.43 37.08 27.29
CA ALA A 187 -28.64 35.72 26.81
C ALA A 187 -27.79 35.44 25.57
N HIS A 188 -27.69 36.38 24.63
CA HIS A 188 -26.78 36.28 23.48
C HIS A 188 -25.34 36.00 23.92
N GLN A 189 -24.80 36.86 24.80
CA GLN A 189 -23.43 36.73 25.33
C GLN A 189 -23.21 35.48 26.19
N ALA A 190 -24.26 34.96 26.86
CA ALA A 190 -24.17 33.72 27.63
C ALA A 190 -24.17 32.49 26.72
N ALA A 191 -25.01 32.47 25.70
CA ALA A 191 -25.09 31.40 24.71
C ALA A 191 -23.80 31.34 23.88
N GLU A 192 -23.29 32.46 23.36
CA GLU A 192 -22.03 32.53 22.60
C GLU A 192 -20.83 31.99 23.39
N ARG A 193 -20.65 32.45 24.64
CA ARG A 193 -19.57 31.94 25.51
C ARG A 193 -19.71 30.45 25.82
N ALA A 194 -20.93 29.91 25.89
CA ALA A 194 -21.17 28.49 26.10
C ALA A 194 -20.99 27.66 24.82
N GLY A 195 -21.36 28.21 23.66
CA GLY A 195 -21.19 27.65 22.34
C GLY A 195 -19.72 27.50 21.99
N HIS A 196 -18.94 28.59 22.05
CA HIS A 196 -17.48 28.54 21.79
C HIS A 196 -16.74 27.55 22.70
N ARG A 197 -17.21 27.31 23.94
CA ARG A 197 -16.67 26.24 24.81
C ARG A 197 -17.06 24.84 24.32
N ALA A 198 -18.29 24.66 23.81
CA ALA A 198 -18.74 23.39 23.23
C ALA A 198 -18.04 23.08 21.91
N SER A 199 -17.90 24.06 20.99
CA SER A 199 -17.17 23.92 19.73
C SER A 199 -15.71 23.51 19.96
N ARG A 200 -14.99 24.19 20.86
CA ARG A 200 -13.60 23.81 21.23
C ARG A 200 -13.53 22.39 21.82
N ALA A 201 -14.49 22.02 22.67
CA ALA A 201 -14.56 20.67 23.22
C ALA A 201 -15.00 19.61 22.19
N ALA A 202 -15.63 19.99 21.07
CA ALA A 202 -16.02 19.08 19.99
C ALA A 202 -14.88 18.89 18.98
N ALA A 203 -14.18 19.96 18.60
CA ALA A 203 -12.97 19.92 17.77
C ALA A 203 -11.89 19.03 18.41
N ALA A 204 -11.66 19.17 19.73
CA ALA A 204 -10.74 18.32 20.49
C ALA A 204 -11.11 16.81 20.47
N ARG A 205 -12.32 16.43 20.03
CA ARG A 205 -12.81 15.05 19.97
C ARG A 205 -12.89 14.47 18.55
N SER A 206 -12.55 15.21 17.49
CA SER A 206 -12.51 14.70 16.11
C SER A 206 -11.11 14.19 15.76
N PRO A 207 -10.89 12.88 15.48
CA PRO A 207 -9.60 12.37 15.04
C PRO A 207 -9.13 13.01 13.72
N VAL A 208 -10.06 13.16 12.75
CA VAL A 208 -9.75 13.68 11.40
C VAL A 208 -9.26 15.13 11.42
N GLN A 209 -9.80 15.97 12.32
CA GLN A 209 -9.35 17.36 12.45
C GLN A 209 -7.99 17.50 13.13
N VAL A 210 -7.65 16.56 14.02
CA VAL A 210 -6.33 16.53 14.68
C VAL A 210 -5.27 15.98 13.74
N ASP A 211 -5.59 14.93 12.97
CA ASP A 211 -4.74 14.40 11.91
C ASP A 211 -4.37 15.49 10.88
N ALA A 212 -5.36 16.23 10.39
CA ALA A 212 -5.14 17.37 9.48
C ALA A 212 -4.29 18.47 10.14
N ALA A 213 -4.58 18.86 11.38
CA ALA A 213 -3.81 19.90 12.08
C ALA A 213 -2.35 19.50 12.36
N VAL A 214 -2.07 18.21 12.58
CA VAL A 214 -0.69 17.69 12.71
C VAL A 214 0.02 17.71 11.36
N ALA A 215 -0.65 17.32 10.26
CA ALA A 215 -0.08 17.39 8.92
C ALA A 215 0.21 18.84 8.48
N ASP A 216 -0.73 19.76 8.70
CA ASP A 216 -0.57 21.20 8.40
C ASP A 216 0.61 21.80 9.19
N LEU A 217 0.74 21.46 10.48
CA LEU A 217 1.84 21.92 11.31
C LEU A 217 3.19 21.34 10.87
N ALA A 218 3.25 20.07 10.48
CA ALA A 218 4.46 19.43 9.97
C ALA A 218 4.89 19.94 8.59
N ALA A 219 3.95 20.50 7.82
CA ALA A 219 4.22 21.16 6.54
C ALA A 219 4.66 22.63 6.67
N ALA A 220 4.56 23.22 7.86
CA ALA A 220 4.95 24.60 8.14
C ALA A 220 6.48 24.75 8.27
N ASP A 221 7.05 25.81 7.67
CA ASP A 221 8.50 26.06 7.70
C ASP A 221 9.01 26.45 9.11
N ASP A 222 8.11 26.80 10.04
CA ASP A 222 8.36 27.17 11.44
C ASP A 222 7.88 26.11 12.45
N TYR A 223 7.77 24.84 12.02
CA TYR A 223 7.43 23.68 12.87
C TYR A 223 8.15 23.71 14.25
N SER A 224 7.38 23.49 15.32
CA SER A 224 7.91 23.37 16.67
C SER A 224 7.17 22.33 17.52
N ARG A 225 7.90 21.61 18.37
CA ARG A 225 7.34 20.67 19.36
C ARG A 225 6.38 21.32 20.35
N ARG A 226 6.55 22.62 20.61
CA ARG A 226 5.65 23.41 21.48
C ARG A 226 4.26 23.56 20.85
N ASP A 227 4.22 23.82 19.55
CA ASP A 227 2.96 23.97 18.82
C ASP A 227 2.34 22.59 18.56
N LEU A 228 3.15 21.55 18.36
CA LEU A 228 2.68 20.16 18.32
C LEU A 228 2.00 19.78 19.64
N GLN A 229 2.64 20.07 20.78
CA GLN A 229 2.07 19.89 22.12
C GLN A 229 0.75 20.66 22.30
N ALA A 230 0.59 21.84 21.69
CA ALA A 230 -0.66 22.61 21.72
C ALA A 230 -1.78 21.94 20.88
N VAL A 231 -1.45 21.32 19.74
CA VAL A 231 -2.38 20.57 18.89
C VAL A 231 -2.80 19.25 19.54
N ILE A 232 -1.85 18.40 19.94
CA ILE A 232 -2.13 17.02 20.38
C ILE A 232 -2.31 16.86 21.90
N GLY A 233 -1.71 17.74 22.71
CA GLY A 233 -1.58 17.54 24.15
C GLY A 233 -2.89 17.38 24.91
N ASN A 234 -4.00 17.94 24.40
CA ASN A 234 -5.34 17.79 25.00
C ASN A 234 -5.92 16.37 24.89
N ARG A 235 -5.27 15.46 24.13
CA ARG A 235 -5.67 14.05 23.94
C ARG A 235 -4.80 13.07 24.70
N LEU A 236 -3.71 13.55 25.28
CA LEU A 236 -2.73 12.80 26.06
C LEU A 236 -2.92 13.04 27.56
N LEU A 237 -2.41 12.15 28.41
CA LEU A 237 -2.38 12.39 29.85
C LEU A 237 -1.42 13.55 30.15
N SER A 238 -1.55 14.17 31.34
CA SER A 238 -0.69 15.31 31.70
C SER A 238 0.80 14.97 31.67
N VAL A 239 1.16 13.75 32.09
CA VAL A 239 2.54 13.24 32.11
C VAL A 239 3.08 13.08 30.68
N ASP A 240 2.31 12.44 29.81
CA ASP A 240 2.66 12.19 28.40
C ASP A 240 2.76 13.51 27.62
N ARG A 241 1.90 14.49 27.92
CA ARG A 241 1.94 15.84 27.34
C ARG A 241 3.24 16.55 27.69
N GLU A 242 3.72 16.45 28.93
CA GLU A 242 4.95 17.11 29.38
C GLU A 242 6.19 16.54 28.67
N GLN A 243 6.16 15.27 28.26
CA GLN A 243 7.28 14.61 27.56
C GLN A 243 7.51 15.09 26.12
N ILE A 244 6.50 15.62 25.42
CA ILE A 244 6.59 15.98 23.98
C ILE A 244 7.78 16.90 23.67
N ALA A 245 8.13 17.82 24.57
CA ALA A 245 9.22 18.76 24.35
C ALA A 245 10.57 18.06 24.15
N ASP A 246 10.88 17.07 24.99
CA ASP A 246 12.20 16.44 25.09
C ASP A 246 12.21 14.95 24.66
N ALA A 247 11.08 14.43 24.13
CA ALA A 247 10.92 13.06 23.67
C ALA A 247 11.96 12.65 22.61
N ASP A 248 12.53 11.44 22.73
CA ASP A 248 13.26 10.84 21.62
C ASP A 248 12.30 10.47 20.45
N PRO A 249 12.82 10.19 19.24
CA PRO A 249 11.98 9.90 18.08
C PRO A 249 10.98 8.75 18.26
N ALA A 250 11.35 7.70 18.99
CA ALA A 250 10.48 6.56 19.26
C ALA A 250 9.33 6.95 20.20
N THR A 251 9.65 7.65 21.29
CA THR A 251 8.67 8.19 22.24
C THR A 251 7.73 9.18 21.56
N LEU A 252 8.24 10.03 20.66
CA LEU A 252 7.43 10.97 19.88
C LEU A 252 6.44 10.25 18.96
N VAL A 253 6.84 9.16 18.30
CA VAL A 253 5.95 8.29 17.51
C VAL A 253 4.83 7.70 18.37
N GLU A 254 5.14 7.18 19.56
CA GLU A 254 4.12 6.64 20.47
C GLU A 254 3.12 7.71 20.91
N LEU A 255 3.60 8.90 21.29
CA LEU A 255 2.75 10.04 21.70
C LEU A 255 1.84 10.52 20.55
N LEU A 256 2.33 10.53 19.31
CA LEU A 256 1.53 10.84 18.12
C LEU A 256 0.45 9.78 17.86
N GLY A 257 0.80 8.50 17.97
CA GLY A 257 -0.14 7.38 17.85
C GLY A 257 -1.24 7.42 18.93
N GLN A 258 -0.87 7.67 20.19
CA GLN A 258 -1.81 7.84 21.31
C GLN A 258 -2.75 9.04 21.12
N ALA A 259 -2.25 10.15 20.56
CA ALA A 259 -3.09 11.28 20.21
C ALA A 259 -4.06 10.99 19.04
N GLY A 260 -3.78 9.94 18.25
CA GLY A 260 -4.57 9.53 17.09
C GLY A 260 -4.15 10.18 15.78
N ALA A 261 -2.87 10.58 15.63
CA ALA A 261 -2.30 10.94 14.35
C ALA A 261 -2.21 9.70 13.43
N THR A 262 -2.42 9.86 12.13
CA THR A 262 -2.26 8.76 11.17
C THR A 262 -0.77 8.51 10.85
N PRO A 263 -0.41 7.32 10.31
CA PRO A 263 0.94 7.02 9.88
C PRO A 263 1.56 8.11 8.97
N ALA A 264 0.77 8.65 8.04
CA ALA A 264 1.21 9.70 7.11
C ALA A 264 1.58 11.01 7.82
N SER A 265 0.77 11.44 8.79
CA SER A 265 1.00 12.63 9.61
C SER A 265 2.19 12.45 10.55
N THR A 266 2.36 11.26 11.14
CA THR A 266 3.53 10.93 11.96
C THR A 266 4.83 10.98 11.14
N VAL A 267 4.84 10.41 9.94
CA VAL A 267 5.99 10.52 9.00
C VAL A 267 6.27 11.97 8.58
N ALA A 268 5.24 12.82 8.47
CA ALA A 268 5.44 14.25 8.22
C ALA A 268 6.14 14.94 9.40
N VAL A 269 5.74 14.64 10.65
CA VAL A 269 6.41 15.17 11.85
C VAL A 269 7.88 14.74 11.92
N LEU A 270 8.20 13.46 11.68
CA LEU A 270 9.60 12.98 11.70
C LEU A 270 10.48 13.67 10.64
N HIS A 271 9.92 14.00 9.48
CA HIS A 271 10.61 14.80 8.46
C HIS A 271 10.79 16.27 8.90
N ALA A 272 9.78 16.88 9.55
CA ALA A 272 9.85 18.25 10.08
C ALA A 272 10.86 18.39 11.24
N GLU A 273 11.02 17.34 12.05
CA GLU A 273 12.08 17.20 13.07
C GLU A 273 13.49 17.10 12.47
N LYS A 274 13.63 16.91 11.14
CA LYS A 274 14.91 16.77 10.40
C LYS A 274 15.77 15.59 10.86
N LEU A 275 15.12 14.53 11.32
CA LEU A 275 15.78 13.27 11.66
C LEU A 275 16.42 12.64 10.42
N ASP A 276 17.51 11.91 10.61
CA ASP A 276 18.15 11.22 9.50
C ASP A 276 17.37 9.95 9.09
N ALA A 277 17.64 9.45 7.90
CA ALA A 277 16.89 8.31 7.35
C ALA A 277 17.17 7.00 8.10
N THR A 278 18.32 6.86 8.76
CA THR A 278 18.71 5.67 9.54
C THR A 278 18.04 5.66 10.92
N GLU A 279 17.74 6.84 11.49
CA GLU A 279 16.88 7.00 12.66
C GLU A 279 15.40 6.72 12.33
N VAL A 280 14.93 7.14 11.14
CA VAL A 280 13.52 7.03 10.74
C VAL A 280 13.14 5.64 10.23
N ALA A 281 13.98 4.98 9.43
CA ALA A 281 13.70 3.66 8.86
C ALA A 281 13.17 2.61 9.89
N PRO A 282 13.81 2.37 11.06
CA PRO A 282 13.32 1.40 12.04
C PRO A 282 12.00 1.80 12.71
N LEU A 283 11.59 3.07 12.61
CA LEU A 283 10.31 3.55 13.16
C LEU A 283 9.14 3.34 12.20
N LEU A 284 9.38 3.28 10.88
CA LEU A 284 8.30 3.18 9.87
C LEU A 284 7.37 1.96 10.09
N PRO A 285 7.87 0.73 10.35
CA PRO A 285 6.99 -0.41 10.67
C PRO A 285 6.19 -0.21 11.96
N THR A 286 6.80 0.39 12.99
CA THR A 286 6.17 0.69 14.29
C THR A 286 5.05 1.73 14.15
N ILE A 287 5.21 2.69 13.24
CA ILE A 287 4.17 3.67 12.86
C ILE A 287 3.02 3.00 12.09
N GLY A 288 3.21 1.78 11.57
CA GLY A 288 2.23 1.06 10.75
C GLY A 288 2.35 1.37 9.25
N VAL A 289 3.51 1.84 8.80
CA VAL A 289 3.86 1.98 7.37
C VAL A 289 4.33 0.61 6.85
N PRO A 290 3.69 0.02 5.80
CA PRO A 290 4.19 -1.20 5.16
C PRO A 290 5.60 -1.01 4.60
N ILE A 291 6.44 -2.05 4.59
CA ILE A 291 7.86 -1.95 4.18
C ILE A 291 8.02 -1.38 2.75
N ALA A 292 7.19 -1.84 1.81
CA ALA A 292 7.17 -1.31 0.44
C ALA A 292 6.84 0.20 0.37
N ASP A 293 5.97 0.68 1.26
CA ASP A 293 5.63 2.10 1.37
C ASP A 293 6.74 2.87 2.08
N GLY A 294 7.44 2.23 3.03
CA GLY A 294 8.63 2.74 3.69
C GLY A 294 9.76 3.04 2.69
N ILE A 295 10.04 2.12 1.76
CA ILE A 295 11.03 2.34 0.67
C ILE A 295 10.64 3.58 -0.14
N ARG A 296 9.36 3.70 -0.54
CA ARG A 296 8.86 4.86 -1.29
C ARG A 296 8.94 6.17 -0.48
N VAL A 297 8.68 6.13 0.81
CA VAL A 297 8.77 7.27 1.73
C VAL A 297 10.21 7.74 1.91
N LEU A 298 11.15 6.83 2.21
CA LEU A 298 12.56 7.15 2.37
C LEU A 298 13.16 7.72 1.07
N ASN A 299 12.81 7.13 -0.08
CA ASN A 299 13.24 7.64 -1.39
C ASN A 299 12.68 9.04 -1.70
N LYS A 300 11.37 9.26 -1.55
CA LYS A 300 10.74 10.54 -1.92
C LYS A 300 11.01 11.69 -0.92
N ARG A 301 11.15 11.41 0.38
CA ARG A 301 11.28 12.45 1.43
C ARG A 301 12.71 12.61 1.98
N TRP A 302 13.46 11.53 2.11
CA TRP A 302 14.85 11.58 2.60
C TRP A 302 15.90 11.51 1.47
N GLY A 303 15.49 11.24 0.23
CA GLY A 303 16.39 11.26 -0.93
C GLY A 303 17.34 10.06 -1.02
N LEU A 304 17.13 9.03 -0.21
CA LEU A 304 17.81 7.74 -0.34
C LEU A 304 17.51 7.11 -1.70
N ASP A 305 18.45 6.37 -2.28
CA ASP A 305 18.09 5.45 -3.35
C ASP A 305 17.27 4.26 -2.80
N ARG A 306 16.69 3.47 -3.69
CA ARG A 306 15.77 2.39 -3.29
C ARG A 306 16.48 1.15 -2.77
N ILE A 307 17.77 0.95 -3.07
CA ILE A 307 18.54 -0.19 -2.58
C ILE A 307 18.94 0.10 -1.13
N ASP A 308 19.54 1.26 -0.84
CA ASP A 308 19.89 1.65 0.53
C ASP A 308 18.63 1.74 1.42
N ALA A 309 17.51 2.25 0.89
CA ALA A 309 16.23 2.26 1.61
C ALA A 309 15.66 0.85 1.87
N ALA A 310 15.84 -0.10 0.95
CA ALA A 310 15.44 -1.50 1.12
C ALA A 310 16.34 -2.23 2.12
N ASP A 311 17.64 -1.95 2.14
CA ASP A 311 18.59 -2.51 3.09
C ASP A 311 18.38 -1.98 4.51
N LEU A 312 18.07 -0.69 4.68
CA LEU A 312 17.70 -0.12 5.99
C LEU A 312 16.39 -0.67 6.58
N LEU A 313 15.50 -1.19 5.73
CA LEU A 313 14.22 -1.77 6.13
C LEU A 313 14.22 -3.31 6.16
N ASP A 314 15.37 -3.95 5.90
CA ASP A 314 15.51 -5.42 5.73
C ASP A 314 14.47 -6.01 4.76
N ALA A 315 14.18 -5.28 3.67
CA ALA A 315 13.08 -5.59 2.76
C ALA A 315 13.37 -6.82 1.89
N THR A 316 12.33 -7.61 1.62
CA THR A 316 12.37 -8.75 0.69
C THR A 316 12.26 -8.30 -0.77
N ALA A 317 12.68 -9.16 -1.72
CA ALA A 317 12.49 -8.89 -3.15
C ALA A 317 11.01 -8.61 -3.54
N THR A 318 10.05 -9.24 -2.86
CA THR A 318 8.61 -9.01 -3.10
C THR A 318 8.17 -7.61 -2.66
N GLU A 319 8.71 -7.09 -1.56
CA GLU A 319 8.42 -5.74 -1.07
C GLU A 319 9.13 -4.67 -1.89
N MET A 320 10.35 -4.95 -2.36
CA MET A 320 11.03 -4.10 -3.35
C MET A 320 10.22 -4.01 -4.66
N ARG A 321 9.68 -5.14 -5.16
CA ARG A 321 8.78 -5.14 -6.32
C ARG A 321 7.52 -4.30 -6.08
N GLN A 322 6.90 -4.42 -4.90
CA GLN A 322 5.74 -3.58 -4.51
C GLN A 322 6.10 -2.08 -4.43
N ALA A 323 7.32 -1.74 -4.01
CA ALA A 323 7.82 -0.36 -3.95
C ALA A 323 8.12 0.23 -5.34
N GLY A 324 8.09 -0.58 -6.40
CA GLY A 324 8.44 -0.16 -7.77
C GLY A 324 9.94 -0.17 -8.06
N CYS A 325 10.73 -0.99 -7.34
CA CYS A 325 12.10 -1.28 -7.72
C CYS A 325 12.14 -2.12 -9.01
N THR A 326 13.08 -1.79 -9.88
CA THR A 326 13.34 -2.49 -11.15
C THR A 326 13.93 -3.89 -10.92
N PRO A 327 13.87 -4.80 -11.92
CA PRO A 327 14.54 -6.10 -11.85
C PRO A 327 16.04 -5.99 -11.52
N VAL A 328 16.72 -4.95 -12.03
CA VAL A 328 18.15 -4.72 -11.77
C VAL A 328 18.41 -4.32 -10.32
N GLU A 329 17.63 -3.38 -9.76
CA GLU A 329 17.72 -2.99 -8.34
C GLU A 329 17.45 -4.19 -7.41
N ILE A 330 16.46 -5.03 -7.75
CA ILE A 330 16.11 -6.22 -6.98
C ILE A 330 17.19 -7.31 -7.09
N MET A 331 17.74 -7.56 -8.27
CA MET A 331 18.84 -8.53 -8.44
C MET A 331 20.16 -8.04 -7.85
N ALA A 332 20.39 -6.73 -7.73
CA ALA A 332 21.55 -6.19 -6.99
C ALA A 332 21.47 -6.55 -5.51
N SER A 333 20.31 -6.28 -4.87
CA SER A 333 20.13 -6.34 -3.42
C SER A 333 19.69 -7.72 -2.89
N ARG A 334 18.81 -8.44 -3.64
CA ARG A 334 18.14 -9.69 -3.20
C ARG A 334 18.15 -10.81 -4.27
N PRO A 335 19.30 -11.14 -4.90
CA PRO A 335 19.34 -12.14 -5.98
C PRO A 335 18.86 -13.53 -5.52
N ARG A 336 19.15 -13.93 -4.27
CA ARG A 336 18.74 -15.24 -3.72
C ARG A 336 17.23 -15.40 -3.62
N ASP A 337 16.50 -14.32 -3.37
CA ASP A 337 15.04 -14.37 -3.22
C ASP A 337 14.38 -14.60 -4.57
N VAL A 338 14.87 -13.93 -5.63
CA VAL A 338 14.41 -14.17 -7.00
C VAL A 338 14.75 -15.59 -7.45
N LEU A 339 16.03 -15.98 -7.37
CA LEU A 339 16.52 -17.27 -7.87
C LEU A 339 15.84 -18.48 -7.21
N ARG A 340 15.41 -18.38 -5.94
CA ARG A 340 14.68 -19.44 -5.23
C ARG A 340 13.23 -19.63 -5.68
N ASN A 341 12.66 -18.65 -6.38
CA ASN A 341 11.28 -18.72 -6.90
C ASN A 341 11.24 -18.98 -8.42
N LEU A 342 12.38 -19.04 -9.11
CA LEU A 342 12.43 -19.41 -10.52
C LEU A 342 12.12 -20.91 -10.72
N GLY A 343 11.40 -21.21 -11.81
CA GLY A 343 11.14 -22.58 -12.26
C GLY A 343 12.32 -23.21 -13.00
N ASP A 344 12.06 -24.29 -13.72
CA ASP A 344 13.02 -25.05 -14.53
C ASP A 344 13.15 -24.57 -15.98
N ASP A 345 12.42 -23.52 -16.38
CA ASP A 345 12.51 -22.86 -17.68
C ASP A 345 13.92 -22.25 -17.89
N PRO A 346 14.73 -22.78 -18.83
CA PRO A 346 16.09 -22.30 -19.04
C PRO A 346 16.16 -20.82 -19.43
N HIS A 347 15.14 -20.27 -20.08
CA HIS A 347 15.14 -18.86 -20.50
C HIS A 347 15.11 -17.89 -19.31
N LEU A 348 14.40 -18.23 -18.23
CA LEU A 348 14.41 -17.43 -17.00
C LEU A 348 15.81 -17.42 -16.34
N TRP A 349 16.61 -18.47 -16.51
CA TRP A 349 17.98 -18.53 -16.00
C TRP A 349 18.99 -17.76 -16.86
N GLU A 350 18.76 -17.64 -18.17
CA GLU A 350 19.48 -16.69 -19.05
C GLU A 350 19.24 -15.25 -18.58
N LEU A 351 17.96 -14.87 -18.43
CA LEU A 351 17.55 -13.54 -17.98
C LEU A 351 18.11 -13.23 -16.59
N ALA A 352 18.06 -14.19 -15.65
CA ALA A 352 18.61 -14.00 -14.31
C ALA A 352 20.13 -13.78 -14.32
N ALA A 353 20.87 -14.56 -15.12
CA ALA A 353 22.33 -14.40 -15.25
C ALA A 353 22.71 -13.03 -15.87
N GLY A 354 22.05 -12.64 -16.97
CA GLY A 354 22.26 -11.33 -17.61
C GLY A 354 21.84 -10.15 -16.73
N THR A 355 20.77 -10.28 -15.96
CA THR A 355 20.32 -9.25 -15.02
C THR A 355 21.27 -9.13 -13.83
N MET A 356 21.82 -10.23 -13.29
CA MET A 356 22.86 -10.17 -12.25
C MET A 356 24.13 -9.47 -12.75
N ALA A 357 24.60 -9.79 -13.95
CA ALA A 357 25.75 -9.11 -14.55
C ALA A 357 25.48 -7.60 -14.73
N THR A 358 24.29 -7.24 -15.21
CA THR A 358 23.86 -5.83 -15.38
C THR A 358 23.73 -5.11 -14.03
N ALA A 359 23.34 -5.82 -12.97
CA ALA A 359 23.29 -5.35 -11.59
C ALA A 359 24.67 -5.27 -10.90
N GLY A 360 25.77 -5.58 -11.60
CA GLY A 360 27.13 -5.43 -11.11
C GLY A 360 27.72 -6.65 -10.39
N HIS A 361 27.03 -7.81 -10.39
CA HIS A 361 27.61 -9.05 -9.89
C HIS A 361 28.72 -9.54 -10.84
N SER A 362 29.85 -9.95 -10.27
CA SER A 362 30.94 -10.53 -11.06
C SER A 362 30.62 -11.94 -11.57
N SER A 363 31.28 -12.37 -12.64
CA SER A 363 31.13 -13.73 -13.21
C SER A 363 31.26 -14.84 -12.17
N ALA A 364 32.17 -14.67 -11.22
CA ALA A 364 32.35 -15.57 -10.08
C ALA A 364 31.09 -15.67 -9.19
N GLN A 365 30.43 -14.54 -8.87
CA GLN A 365 29.20 -14.52 -8.08
C GLN A 365 28.03 -15.13 -8.86
N VAL A 366 27.89 -14.80 -10.15
CA VAL A 366 26.83 -15.35 -11.01
C VAL A 366 26.98 -16.87 -11.16
N ALA A 367 28.18 -17.37 -11.47
CA ALA A 367 28.45 -18.80 -11.55
C ALA A 367 28.15 -19.54 -10.22
N ALA A 368 28.56 -18.98 -9.09
CA ALA A 368 28.25 -19.54 -7.77
C ALA A 368 26.73 -19.58 -7.48
N HIS A 369 25.99 -18.55 -7.89
CA HIS A 369 24.53 -18.53 -7.78
C HIS A 369 23.85 -19.56 -8.69
N LEU A 370 24.33 -19.75 -9.92
CA LEU A 370 23.83 -20.76 -10.85
C LEU A 370 24.05 -22.17 -10.29
N VAL A 371 25.25 -22.49 -9.80
CA VAL A 371 25.51 -23.80 -9.16
C VAL A 371 24.63 -24.03 -7.92
N ALA A 372 24.38 -22.99 -7.12
CA ALA A 372 23.63 -23.11 -5.88
C ALA A 372 22.10 -23.15 -6.03
N HIS A 373 21.55 -22.71 -7.17
CA HIS A 373 20.11 -22.49 -7.31
C HIS A 373 19.45 -23.06 -8.57
N ALA A 374 20.19 -23.32 -9.66
CA ALA A 374 19.57 -23.85 -10.89
C ALA A 374 18.98 -25.25 -10.64
N PRO A 375 17.69 -25.49 -10.92
CA PRO A 375 17.02 -26.75 -10.57
C PRO A 375 17.34 -27.88 -11.54
N THR A 376 17.81 -27.57 -12.75
CA THR A 376 18.14 -28.53 -13.81
C THR A 376 19.46 -28.17 -14.49
N ALA A 377 20.09 -29.17 -15.11
CA ALA A 377 21.33 -28.97 -15.87
C ALA A 377 21.14 -28.04 -17.08
N ASP A 378 19.95 -28.06 -17.70
CA ASP A 378 19.61 -27.16 -18.82
C ASP A 378 19.46 -25.71 -18.36
N SER A 379 18.77 -25.48 -17.23
CA SER A 379 18.69 -24.16 -16.58
C SER A 379 20.08 -23.62 -16.21
N PHE A 380 20.93 -24.48 -15.64
CA PHE A 380 22.31 -24.14 -15.31
C PHE A 380 23.11 -23.73 -16.55
N ALA A 381 23.08 -24.56 -17.59
CA ALA A 381 23.79 -24.34 -18.85
C ALA A 381 23.35 -23.03 -19.53
N ALA A 382 22.05 -22.71 -19.47
CA ALA A 382 21.48 -21.51 -20.05
C ALA A 382 21.98 -20.22 -19.38
N GLY A 383 21.95 -20.18 -18.04
CA GLY A 383 22.55 -19.06 -17.30
C GLY A 383 24.07 -18.94 -17.53
N LEU A 384 24.80 -20.05 -17.55
CA LEU A 384 26.27 -20.03 -17.67
C LEU A 384 26.73 -19.56 -19.06
N THR A 385 26.09 -20.04 -20.13
CA THR A 385 26.40 -19.63 -21.51
C THR A 385 25.97 -18.19 -21.82
N THR A 386 25.07 -17.62 -21.01
CA THR A 386 24.73 -16.18 -21.05
C THR A 386 25.81 -15.33 -20.37
N LEU A 387 26.44 -15.85 -19.31
CA LEU A 387 27.46 -15.16 -18.53
C LEU A 387 28.77 -14.94 -19.30
N THR A 388 29.21 -15.94 -20.06
CA THR A 388 30.40 -15.83 -20.92
C THR A 388 30.25 -16.71 -22.15
N SER A 389 30.79 -16.25 -23.28
CA SER A 389 30.87 -17.01 -24.51
C SER A 389 32.16 -17.83 -24.64
N ASP A 390 33.09 -17.71 -23.68
CA ASP A 390 34.31 -18.51 -23.63
C ASP A 390 34.04 -19.80 -22.83
N PRO A 391 34.06 -20.99 -23.46
CA PRO A 391 33.84 -22.25 -22.77
C PRO A 391 34.88 -22.53 -21.69
N THR A 392 36.13 -22.06 -21.85
CA THR A 392 37.20 -22.28 -20.88
C THR A 392 36.99 -21.44 -19.63
N GLU A 393 36.56 -20.18 -19.77
CA GLU A 393 36.16 -19.35 -18.63
C GLU A 393 34.92 -19.94 -17.94
N GLY A 394 33.88 -20.25 -18.70
CA GLY A 394 32.60 -20.72 -18.17
C GLY A 394 32.69 -22.06 -17.45
N LEU A 395 33.27 -23.08 -18.09
CA LEU A 395 33.44 -24.40 -17.49
C LEU A 395 34.46 -24.39 -16.35
N GLY A 396 35.51 -23.56 -16.44
CA GLY A 396 36.48 -23.37 -15.35
C GLY A 396 35.85 -22.77 -14.09
N LEU A 397 35.02 -21.72 -14.23
CA LEU A 397 34.26 -21.15 -13.12
C LEU A 397 33.25 -22.16 -12.54
N ALA A 398 32.53 -22.88 -13.40
CA ALA A 398 31.58 -23.90 -12.97
C ALA A 398 32.25 -25.04 -12.16
N ALA A 399 33.38 -25.57 -12.65
CA ALA A 399 34.15 -26.60 -11.96
C ALA A 399 34.74 -26.07 -10.64
N HIS A 400 35.24 -24.83 -10.61
CA HIS A 400 35.74 -24.20 -9.39
C HIS A 400 34.65 -24.07 -8.30
N TYR A 401 33.41 -23.76 -8.69
CA TYR A 401 32.26 -23.71 -7.78
C TYR A 401 31.59 -25.07 -7.52
N LEU A 402 32.21 -26.18 -7.95
CA LEU A 402 31.73 -27.55 -7.72
C LEU A 402 30.37 -27.84 -8.37
N ALA A 403 30.15 -27.36 -9.60
CA ALA A 403 29.06 -27.82 -10.44
C ALA A 403 29.07 -29.35 -10.59
N SER A 404 27.88 -29.97 -10.65
CA SER A 404 27.78 -31.41 -10.87
C SER A 404 28.29 -31.80 -12.26
N ALA A 405 28.68 -33.06 -12.42
CA ALA A 405 29.09 -33.61 -13.71
C ALA A 405 28.02 -33.44 -14.80
N GLN A 406 26.74 -33.61 -14.44
CA GLN A 406 25.61 -33.38 -15.35
C GLN A 406 25.48 -31.91 -15.77
N ASN A 407 25.69 -30.96 -14.83
CA ASN A 407 25.68 -29.52 -15.12
C ASN A 407 26.83 -29.12 -16.05
N LEU A 408 28.04 -29.64 -15.82
CA LEU A 408 29.20 -29.42 -16.70
C LEU A 408 28.99 -30.04 -18.09
N ALA A 409 28.38 -31.23 -18.17
CA ALA A 409 28.07 -31.88 -19.43
C ALA A 409 27.09 -31.03 -20.27
N ALA A 410 25.94 -30.66 -19.70
CA ALA A 410 24.93 -29.82 -20.37
C ALA A 410 25.50 -28.45 -20.77
N ALA A 411 26.31 -27.83 -19.92
CA ALA A 411 27.01 -26.58 -20.27
C ALA A 411 27.94 -26.75 -21.45
N SER A 412 28.79 -27.79 -21.46
CA SER A 412 29.74 -28.03 -22.56
C SER A 412 29.04 -28.34 -23.89
N GLU A 413 27.92 -29.04 -23.85
CA GLU A 413 27.06 -29.27 -25.02
C GLU A 413 26.45 -27.98 -25.55
N ARG A 414 25.98 -27.11 -24.65
CA ARG A 414 25.40 -25.82 -25.01
C ARG A 414 26.42 -24.80 -25.53
N TYR A 415 27.70 -24.93 -25.13
CA TYR A 415 28.83 -24.26 -25.77
C TYR A 415 29.16 -24.83 -27.17
N GLY A 416 28.54 -25.94 -27.58
CA GLY A 416 28.76 -26.60 -28.87
C GLY A 416 29.96 -27.55 -28.91
N LEU A 417 30.53 -27.93 -27.76
CA LEU A 417 31.72 -28.78 -27.69
C LEU A 417 31.40 -30.25 -27.94
N SER A 418 32.22 -30.91 -28.76
CA SER A 418 32.29 -32.37 -28.82
C SER A 418 32.87 -32.94 -27.51
N PRO A 419 32.63 -34.23 -27.18
CA PRO A 419 33.16 -34.84 -25.96
C PRO A 419 34.69 -34.73 -25.80
N ALA A 420 35.46 -34.74 -26.91
CA ALA A 420 36.91 -34.56 -26.89
C ALA A 420 37.34 -33.12 -26.60
N GLU A 421 36.60 -32.14 -27.10
CA GLU A 421 36.81 -30.72 -26.77
C GLU A 421 36.41 -30.44 -25.32
N THR A 422 35.30 -31.01 -24.83
CA THR A 422 34.93 -30.98 -23.40
C THR A 422 36.04 -31.54 -22.52
N ALA A 423 36.62 -32.70 -22.89
CA ALA A 423 37.72 -33.32 -22.14
C ALA A 423 38.94 -32.40 -22.04
N THR A 424 39.32 -31.79 -23.16
CA THR A 424 40.47 -30.88 -23.25
C THR A 424 40.24 -29.63 -22.40
N VAL A 425 39.10 -28.95 -22.57
CA VAL A 425 38.78 -27.71 -21.85
C VAL A 425 38.74 -27.94 -20.34
N LEU A 426 38.09 -29.01 -19.87
CA LEU A 426 38.01 -29.31 -18.43
C LEU A 426 39.37 -29.72 -17.84
N ALA A 427 40.24 -30.39 -18.61
CA ALA A 427 41.59 -30.71 -18.18
C ALA A 427 42.46 -29.44 -18.07
N ASP A 428 42.40 -28.55 -19.06
CA ASP A 428 43.11 -27.27 -19.08
C ASP A 428 42.69 -26.34 -17.93
N THR A 429 41.42 -26.37 -17.51
CA THR A 429 40.94 -25.62 -16.33
C THR A 429 41.29 -26.27 -14.98
N GLY A 430 42.01 -27.40 -14.99
CA GLY A 430 42.42 -28.10 -13.76
C GLY A 430 41.26 -28.80 -13.03
N THR A 431 40.22 -29.23 -13.75
CA THR A 431 39.07 -29.94 -13.17
C THR A 431 39.53 -31.24 -12.50
N PRO A 432 39.05 -31.57 -11.28
CA PRO A 432 39.40 -32.82 -10.62
C PRO A 432 39.10 -34.04 -11.49
N ALA A 433 40.02 -35.00 -11.51
CA ALA A 433 39.93 -36.22 -12.33
C ALA A 433 38.58 -36.95 -12.20
N ASP A 434 38.05 -37.05 -10.98
CA ASP A 434 36.77 -37.72 -10.74
C ASP A 434 35.60 -37.00 -11.45
N LEU A 435 35.56 -35.68 -11.33
CA LEU A 435 34.54 -34.82 -11.95
C LEU A 435 34.68 -34.76 -13.48
N LEU A 436 35.92 -34.78 -14.00
CA LEU A 436 36.21 -34.87 -15.44
C LEU A 436 35.63 -36.16 -16.03
N VAL A 437 35.93 -37.32 -15.42
CA VAL A 437 35.51 -38.64 -15.91
C VAL A 437 33.98 -38.79 -15.83
N GLU A 438 33.35 -38.36 -14.74
CA GLU A 438 31.88 -38.38 -14.60
C GLU A 438 31.20 -37.44 -15.61
N THR A 439 31.79 -36.27 -15.89
CA THR A 439 31.28 -35.34 -16.92
C THR A 439 31.36 -35.95 -18.32
N LEU A 440 32.49 -36.62 -18.64
CA LEU A 440 32.67 -37.30 -19.92
C LEU A 440 31.75 -38.52 -20.06
N TRP A 441 31.47 -39.23 -18.98
CA TRP A 441 30.48 -40.31 -18.97
C TRP A 441 29.10 -39.81 -19.40
N HIS A 442 28.64 -38.65 -18.89
CA HIS A 442 27.43 -38.01 -19.38
C HIS A 442 27.52 -37.55 -20.85
N ARG A 443 28.66 -36.99 -21.30
CA ARG A 443 28.86 -36.56 -22.71
C ARG A 443 29.00 -37.71 -23.71
N CYS A 444 29.32 -38.91 -23.26
CA CYS A 444 29.46 -40.12 -24.07
C CYS A 444 28.23 -41.05 -24.00
N ASP A 445 27.04 -40.50 -23.74
CA ASP A 445 25.80 -41.28 -23.61
C ASP A 445 25.90 -42.47 -22.64
N HIS A 446 26.66 -42.28 -21.55
CA HIS A 446 26.94 -43.26 -20.50
C HIS A 446 27.87 -44.42 -20.92
N ASP A 447 28.57 -44.33 -22.08
CA ASP A 447 29.67 -45.24 -22.44
C ASP A 447 30.94 -44.91 -21.66
N ILE A 448 31.17 -45.71 -20.62
CA ILE A 448 32.33 -45.57 -19.73
C ILE A 448 33.67 -45.85 -20.43
N ASN A 449 33.70 -46.62 -21.52
CA ASN A 449 34.94 -46.91 -22.24
C ASN A 449 35.36 -45.69 -23.08
N ALA A 450 34.40 -45.07 -23.77
CA ALA A 450 34.62 -43.83 -24.51
C ALA A 450 35.04 -42.69 -23.57
N ALA A 451 34.34 -42.51 -22.45
CA ALA A 451 34.69 -41.51 -21.45
C ALA A 451 36.08 -41.72 -20.83
N THR A 452 36.42 -42.98 -20.51
CA THR A 452 37.75 -43.37 -19.98
C THR A 452 38.86 -43.07 -20.98
N GLN A 453 38.67 -43.43 -22.25
CA GLN A 453 39.65 -43.20 -23.31
C GLN A 453 39.89 -41.69 -23.50
N LEU A 454 38.82 -40.89 -23.62
CA LEU A 454 38.93 -39.43 -23.76
C LEU A 454 39.61 -38.78 -22.55
N ALA A 455 39.33 -39.23 -21.33
CA ALA A 455 40.00 -38.73 -20.13
C ALA A 455 41.52 -39.02 -20.13
N VAL A 456 41.92 -40.22 -20.54
CA VAL A 456 43.34 -40.60 -20.69
C VAL A 456 44.02 -39.83 -21.82
N ASP A 457 43.33 -39.60 -22.94
CA ASP A 457 43.86 -38.90 -24.11
C ASP A 457 44.17 -37.41 -23.83
N THR A 458 43.60 -36.82 -22.77
CA THR A 458 44.03 -35.48 -22.30
C THR A 458 45.48 -35.47 -21.81
N GLY A 459 46.02 -36.59 -21.32
CA GLY A 459 47.33 -36.66 -20.67
C GLY A 459 47.40 -36.02 -19.27
N HIS A 460 46.30 -35.46 -18.76
CA HIS A 460 46.24 -34.80 -17.45
C HIS A 460 45.82 -35.73 -16.29
N VAL A 461 45.33 -36.94 -16.59
CA VAL A 461 44.89 -37.93 -15.60
C VAL A 461 45.56 -39.29 -15.84
N GLU A 462 46.14 -39.88 -14.80
CA GLU A 462 46.69 -41.23 -14.89
C GLU A 462 45.57 -42.27 -15.12
N ALA A 463 45.78 -43.23 -16.03
CA ALA A 463 44.81 -44.30 -16.31
C ALA A 463 44.42 -45.13 -15.06
N SER A 464 45.30 -45.22 -14.07
CA SER A 464 45.08 -45.85 -12.75
C SER A 464 44.16 -45.06 -11.81
N VAL A 465 43.96 -43.76 -12.07
CA VAL A 465 42.95 -42.92 -11.42
C VAL A 465 41.63 -43.06 -12.18
N VAL A 466 41.63 -42.90 -13.51
CA VAL A 466 40.42 -43.04 -14.34
C VAL A 466 39.72 -44.37 -14.11
N ALA A 467 40.45 -45.49 -14.10
CA ALA A 467 39.87 -46.81 -13.82
C ALA A 467 39.19 -46.90 -12.45
N ARG A 468 39.77 -46.26 -11.42
CA ARG A 468 39.22 -46.26 -10.06
C ARG A 468 37.98 -45.38 -9.93
N THR A 469 37.95 -44.26 -10.65
CA THR A 469 36.75 -43.42 -10.75
C THR A 469 35.65 -44.18 -11.49
N ALA A 470 35.96 -44.78 -12.63
CA ALA A 470 35.02 -45.53 -13.46
C ALA A 470 34.33 -46.68 -12.70
N ASP A 471 35.06 -47.39 -11.84
CA ASP A 471 34.50 -48.42 -10.93
C ASP A 471 33.50 -47.85 -9.89
N GLY A 472 33.49 -46.53 -9.67
CA GLY A 472 32.65 -45.82 -8.70
C GLY A 472 31.57 -44.88 -9.27
N VAL A 473 31.58 -44.62 -10.59
CA VAL A 473 30.55 -43.81 -11.27
C VAL A 473 29.20 -44.51 -11.14
N GLY A 474 28.35 -44.00 -10.25
CA GLY A 474 27.06 -44.58 -9.89
C GLY A 474 26.75 -44.70 -8.39
N VAL A 475 27.68 -44.34 -7.48
CA VAL A 475 27.50 -44.62 -6.03
C VAL A 475 27.41 -43.38 -5.10
N VAL A 476 27.92 -42.19 -5.44
CA VAL A 476 27.96 -41.06 -4.48
C VAL A 476 27.61 -39.69 -5.09
N SER A 477 26.51 -39.10 -4.63
CA SER A 477 26.23 -37.66 -4.78
C SER A 477 26.92 -36.88 -3.65
N SER A 478 27.78 -35.92 -4.00
CA SER A 478 28.64 -35.21 -3.04
C SER A 478 28.10 -33.83 -2.65
N ALA A 479 28.13 -33.52 -1.35
CA ALA A 479 27.42 -32.38 -0.76
C ALA A 479 28.20 -31.05 -0.75
N VAL A 480 27.45 -29.95 -0.86
CA VAL A 480 27.93 -28.56 -0.92
C VAL A 480 28.53 -28.07 0.41
N ARG A 481 29.62 -27.30 0.35
CA ARG A 481 30.04 -26.34 1.40
C ARG A 481 30.41 -24.98 0.79
N GLY A 482 30.02 -23.91 1.47
CA GLY A 482 30.06 -22.54 0.95
C GLY A 482 31.44 -21.87 0.91
N ILE A 483 31.56 -20.82 0.09
CA ILE A 483 32.80 -20.11 -0.25
C ILE A 483 32.61 -18.58 -0.08
N THR A 484 33.71 -17.87 0.19
CA THR A 484 33.81 -16.41 0.38
C THR A 484 34.26 -15.69 -0.92
N PRO A 485 34.05 -14.36 -1.07
CA PRO A 485 34.06 -13.71 -2.38
C PRO A 485 35.46 -13.34 -2.91
N GLY A 486 35.58 -13.29 -4.24
CA GLY A 486 36.70 -12.73 -5.01
C GLY A 486 36.17 -11.98 -6.24
N ALA A 487 36.85 -10.92 -6.68
CA ALA A 487 36.24 -9.87 -7.49
C ALA A 487 36.51 -9.95 -9.01
N GLY A 488 35.44 -9.77 -9.78
CA GLY A 488 35.38 -8.84 -10.92
C GLY A 488 35.90 -9.30 -12.30
N ASN A 489 34.98 -9.48 -13.25
CA ASN A 489 35.12 -8.93 -14.61
C ASN A 489 33.73 -8.67 -15.26
N GLN A 490 33.69 -7.97 -16.39
CA GLN A 490 32.46 -7.44 -17.01
C GLN A 490 31.82 -8.37 -18.07
N THR A 491 30.49 -8.50 -18.06
CA THR A 491 29.68 -9.28 -19.01
C THR A 491 28.69 -8.39 -19.78
N ARG A 492 28.18 -8.88 -20.92
CA ARG A 492 27.19 -8.21 -21.79
C ARG A 492 25.90 -7.82 -21.05
N VAL A 493 25.37 -6.67 -21.45
CA VAL A 493 24.04 -6.16 -21.06
C VAL A 493 22.95 -6.98 -21.74
N ALA A 494 22.01 -7.51 -20.96
CA ALA A 494 20.77 -8.13 -21.46
C ALA A 494 19.70 -7.07 -21.75
N ASP A 495 18.73 -7.38 -22.62
CA ASP A 495 17.65 -6.43 -22.95
C ASP A 495 16.69 -6.30 -21.76
N LEU A 496 16.56 -5.09 -21.22
CA LEU A 496 15.94 -4.84 -19.91
C LEU A 496 14.43 -5.08 -19.89
N ASN A 497 13.78 -5.10 -21.05
CA ASN A 497 12.33 -5.28 -21.15
C ASN A 497 11.87 -6.72 -20.83
N ASP A 498 12.74 -7.72 -21.01
CA ASP A 498 12.42 -9.12 -20.69
C ASP A 498 12.67 -9.44 -19.21
N ALA A 499 13.46 -8.61 -18.50
CA ALA A 499 13.81 -8.84 -17.10
C ALA A 499 12.60 -8.75 -16.12
N ASP A 500 11.50 -8.12 -16.52
CA ASP A 500 10.24 -8.12 -15.76
C ASP A 500 9.63 -9.53 -15.62
N ALA A 501 9.98 -10.48 -16.50
CA ALA A 501 9.60 -11.89 -16.36
C ALA A 501 10.17 -12.53 -15.08
N LEU A 502 11.34 -12.06 -14.59
CA LEU A 502 11.90 -12.49 -13.30
C LEU A 502 11.02 -12.05 -12.13
N LEU A 503 10.39 -10.88 -12.25
CA LEU A 503 9.50 -10.34 -11.22
C LEU A 503 8.16 -11.07 -11.20
N ALA A 504 7.71 -11.66 -12.31
CA ALA A 504 6.50 -12.48 -12.35
C ALA A 504 6.64 -13.80 -11.56
N ALA A 505 7.86 -14.28 -11.34
CA ALA A 505 8.12 -15.48 -10.52
C ALA A 505 8.00 -15.22 -9.00
N LEU A 506 8.11 -13.97 -8.55
CA LEU A 506 7.98 -13.64 -7.13
C LEU A 506 6.52 -13.79 -6.63
N PRO A 507 6.28 -14.36 -5.43
CA PRO A 507 4.93 -14.55 -4.88
C PRO A 507 4.10 -13.28 -4.94
N ASP A 508 2.83 -13.38 -5.32
CA ASP A 508 1.93 -12.22 -5.47
C ASP A 508 1.96 -11.30 -4.25
N PRO A 509 1.90 -9.97 -4.45
CA PRO A 509 1.95 -9.03 -3.35
C PRO A 509 0.70 -9.22 -2.48
N VAL A 510 0.90 -9.59 -1.21
CA VAL A 510 -0.21 -9.66 -0.25
C VAL A 510 -0.84 -8.27 -0.18
N PRO A 511 -2.15 -8.11 -0.47
CA PRO A 511 -2.77 -6.79 -0.43
C PRO A 511 -2.66 -6.21 0.98
N SER A 512 -2.11 -4.99 1.07
CA SER A 512 -1.94 -4.29 2.34
C SER A 512 -3.28 -4.14 3.04
N THR A 513 -3.50 -4.91 4.10
CA THR A 513 -4.75 -4.94 4.88
C THR A 513 -4.81 -3.86 5.96
N SER A 514 -3.75 -3.06 6.09
CA SER A 514 -3.73 -1.86 6.92
C SER A 514 -4.67 -0.79 6.39
N ALA A 515 -5.28 -0.01 7.29
CA ALA A 515 -6.10 1.18 6.95
C ALA A 515 -5.24 2.38 6.49
N PHE A 516 -4.16 2.09 5.78
CA PHE A 516 -3.17 3.01 5.27
C PHE A 516 -3.52 3.34 3.83
N ASP A 517 -3.84 4.60 3.56
CA ASP A 517 -4.14 5.09 2.21
C ASP A 517 -2.84 5.63 1.59
N PRO A 518 -2.19 4.90 0.66
CA PRO A 518 -0.95 5.37 0.04
C PRO A 518 -1.18 6.64 -0.79
N ALA A 519 -2.40 6.89 -1.31
CA ALA A 519 -2.68 8.11 -2.06
C ALA A 519 -2.61 9.36 -1.18
N ARG A 520 -2.97 9.26 0.11
CA ARG A 520 -2.78 10.36 1.08
C ARG A 520 -1.31 10.69 1.34
N LEU A 521 -0.42 9.71 1.28
CA LEU A 521 1.02 9.98 1.36
C LEU A 521 1.52 10.69 0.10
N GLU A 522 1.03 10.30 -1.08
CA GLU A 522 1.43 10.90 -2.35
C GLU A 522 0.87 12.32 -2.51
N GLU A 523 -0.38 12.58 -2.12
CA GLU A 523 -1.01 13.92 -2.11
C GLU A 523 -0.27 14.90 -1.18
N LEU A 524 0.19 14.43 -0.01
CA LEU A 524 1.06 15.23 0.88
C LEU A 524 2.46 15.47 0.29
N VAL A 525 2.97 14.58 -0.56
CA VAL A 525 4.28 14.69 -1.22
C VAL A 525 4.24 15.60 -2.46
N GLU A 526 3.14 15.63 -3.21
CA GLU A 526 3.01 16.46 -4.42
C GLU A 526 2.77 17.95 -4.14
N SER A 527 2.41 18.30 -2.90
CA SER A 527 2.10 19.67 -2.45
C SER A 527 3.22 20.72 -2.64
N ARG A 528 4.45 20.33 -3.03
CA ARG A 528 5.57 21.22 -3.38
C ARG A 528 6.12 21.01 -4.81
N THR A 529 5.27 21.13 -5.83
CA THR A 529 5.72 21.51 -7.20
C THR A 529 5.04 22.78 -7.71
N VAL A 530 5.50 23.94 -7.23
CA VAL A 530 5.12 25.25 -7.79
C VAL A 530 6.08 25.60 -8.95
N PRO A 531 5.59 26.00 -10.14
CA PRO A 531 6.46 26.37 -11.26
C PRO A 531 7.31 27.60 -10.94
N GLY A 532 8.61 27.52 -11.25
CA GLY A 532 9.58 28.59 -10.98
C GLY A 532 9.22 29.91 -11.65
N ARG A 533 8.94 30.95 -10.84
CA ARG A 533 8.86 32.34 -11.33
C ARG A 533 10.27 32.85 -11.64
N HIS A 534 10.61 32.94 -12.92
CA HIS A 534 11.76 33.76 -13.35
C HIS A 534 11.53 35.23 -12.98
N LEU A 535 12.24 35.71 -11.95
CA LEU A 535 12.50 37.12 -11.74
C LEU A 535 13.90 37.43 -12.28
N SER A 536 13.97 37.86 -13.53
CA SER A 536 15.19 38.41 -14.11
C SER A 536 15.46 39.77 -13.49
N GLY A 537 16.52 39.88 -12.69
CA GLY A 537 16.98 41.13 -12.14
C GLY A 537 17.72 41.94 -13.21
N ALA A 538 17.16 43.10 -13.59
CA ALA A 538 17.82 44.07 -14.46
C ALA A 538 18.23 45.31 -13.64
N GLN A 539 19.53 45.50 -13.46
CA GLN A 539 20.18 46.76 -13.07
C GLN A 539 21.67 46.72 -13.45
N PRO A 540 22.23 47.87 -13.84
CA PRO A 540 21.84 48.72 -14.97
C PRO A 540 22.62 48.39 -16.26
#